data_AF-A0A8C3J9F5-F1
#
_entry.id   AF-A0A8C3J9F5-F1
#
_cell.length_a   1.000
_cell.length_b   1.000
_cell.length_c   1.000
_cell.angle_alpha   90.00
_cell.angle_beta   90.00
_cell.angle_gamma   90.00
#
_symmetry.space_group_name_H-M   'P 1'
#
loop_
_entity.id
_entity.type
_entity.pdbx_description
1 polymer ?
#
loop_
_entity_poly.entity_id
_entity_poly.type
_entity_poly.pdbx_seq_one_letter_code
_entity_poly.pdbx_strand_id
1 'polypeptide(L)'
;MTEDTETGTYKDCMLMSYFEEPKVTEDEEPPTEQDKRKKMLALKDPVHTLSLQQFIYEKLKAQQELLGEQGFHALMETVDTEIVAQLQEFLQGF
;
A
#
# COMPACT_ATOMS: atom_id res chain seq x y z
N MET A 1 24.01 11.49 10.67
CA MET A 1 23.18 11.66 11.88
C MET A 1 23.40 13.09 12.36
N THR A 2 22.46 13.97 12.08
CA THR A 2 22.57 15.39 12.45
C THR A 2 21.89 15.56 13.80
N GLU A 3 22.63 16.06 14.79
CA GLU A 3 22.09 16.31 16.13
C GLU A 3 21.27 17.61 16.13
N ASP A 4 20.09 17.56 16.73
CA ASP A 4 19.30 18.77 16.98
C ASP A 4 19.77 19.39 18.29
N THR A 5 20.40 20.57 18.21
CA THR A 5 21.01 21.27 19.35
C THR A 5 19.99 21.81 20.35
N GLU A 6 18.69 21.82 20.02
CA GLU A 6 17.64 22.28 20.93
C GLU A 6 17.12 21.15 21.84
N THR A 7 17.03 19.92 21.33
CA THR A 7 16.47 18.77 22.07
C THR A 7 17.49 17.70 22.44
N GLY A 8 18.73 17.79 21.96
CA GLY A 8 19.81 16.83 22.27
C GLY A 8 19.52 15.41 21.76
N THR A 9 18.60 15.28 20.80
CA THR A 9 18.15 14.00 20.24
C THR A 9 18.65 13.85 18.81
N TYR A 10 19.10 12.64 18.48
CA TYR A 10 19.51 12.29 17.11
C TYR A 10 18.25 12.10 16.27
N LYS A 11 18.03 12.99 15.30
CA LYS A 11 16.95 12.83 14.32
C LYS A 11 17.42 11.87 13.22
N ASP A 12 16.67 10.78 13.05
CA ASP A 12 16.80 9.88 11.91
C ASP A 12 16.20 10.57 10.67
N CYS A 13 16.94 10.68 9.56
CA CYS A 13 16.58 11.52 8.41
C CYS A 13 15.30 11.08 7.67
N MET A 14 14.69 9.95 8.05
CA MET A 14 13.50 9.38 7.40
C MET A 14 12.20 9.57 8.20
N LEU A 15 12.25 10.21 9.38
CA LEU A 15 11.03 10.61 10.09
C LEU A 15 10.59 12.01 9.66
N MET A 16 9.64 12.06 8.72
CA MET A 16 8.84 13.26 8.41
C MET A 16 7.97 13.61 9.62
N SER A 17 8.55 14.30 10.62
CA SER A 17 7.85 14.65 11.86
C SER A 17 6.84 15.79 11.71
N TYR A 18 6.73 16.38 10.52
CA TYR A 18 5.75 17.40 10.20
C TYR A 18 5.32 17.20 8.74
N PHE A 19 4.04 17.37 8.45
CA PHE A 19 3.53 17.58 7.08
C PHE A 19 4.18 18.86 6.53
N GLU A 20 5.44 18.79 6.11
CA GLU A 20 6.05 19.84 5.33
C GLU A 20 5.48 19.67 3.92
N GLU A 21 4.51 20.52 3.58
CA GLU A 21 4.06 20.64 2.21
C GLU A 21 5.31 20.80 1.32
N PRO A 22 5.43 20.03 0.22
CA PRO A 22 6.60 20.12 -0.63
C PRO A 22 6.77 21.57 -1.06
N LYS A 23 7.84 22.22 -0.59
CA LYS A 23 8.21 23.57 -1.01
C LYS A 23 8.52 23.47 -2.51
N VAL A 24 7.58 23.92 -3.33
CA VAL A 24 7.81 24.15 -4.75
C VAL A 24 8.93 25.17 -4.80
N THR A 25 10.14 24.72 -5.11
CA THR A 25 11.26 25.65 -5.31
C THR A 25 10.88 26.54 -6.48
N GLU A 26 11.08 27.86 -6.35
CA GLU A 26 10.66 28.86 -7.35
C GLU A 26 11.20 28.63 -8.77
N ASP A 27 12.15 27.70 -8.92
CA ASP A 27 12.80 27.30 -10.17
C ASP A 27 12.15 26.08 -10.87
N GLU A 28 11.09 25.49 -10.32
CA GLU A 28 10.32 24.45 -11.02
C GLU A 28 9.24 25.05 -11.92
N GLU A 29 9.26 24.67 -13.20
CA GLU A 29 8.24 25.06 -14.17
C GLU A 29 6.85 24.61 -13.69
N PRO A 30 5.82 25.49 -13.71
CA PRO A 30 4.51 25.13 -13.22
C PRO A 30 3.92 23.97 -14.03
N PRO A 31 3.24 23.00 -13.37
CA PRO A 31 2.76 21.80 -14.05
C PRO A 31 1.77 22.16 -15.15
N THR A 32 1.96 21.57 -16.34
CA THR A 32 1.08 21.80 -17.48
C THR A 32 -0.32 21.27 -17.21
N GLU A 33 -1.30 21.72 -18.00
CA GLU A 33 -2.66 21.16 -17.92
C GLU A 33 -2.71 19.66 -18.20
N GLN A 34 -1.78 19.15 -19.03
CA GLN A 34 -1.64 17.72 -19.26
C GLN A 34 -1.12 16.99 -18.01
N ASP A 35 -0.15 17.56 -17.31
CA ASP A 35 0.40 16.99 -16.07
C ASP A 35 -0.65 16.93 -14.97
N LYS A 36 -1.46 18.00 -14.84
CA LYS A 36 -2.61 18.02 -13.92
C LYS A 36 -3.61 16.91 -14.25
N ARG A 37 -3.97 16.73 -15.53
CA ARG A 37 -4.89 15.66 -15.95
C ARG A 37 -4.32 14.27 -15.68
N LYS A 38 -3.03 14.07 -15.98
CA LYS A 38 -2.35 12.80 -15.72
C LYS A 38 -2.32 12.48 -14.23
N LYS A 39 -2.02 13.46 -13.38
CA LYS A 39 -2.07 13.32 -11.92
C LYS A 39 -3.46 12.97 -11.42
N MET A 40 -4.49 13.68 -11.90
CA MET A 40 -5.88 13.39 -11.52
C MET A 40 -6.36 12.02 -11.97
N LEU A 41 -5.90 11.54 -13.13
CA LEU A 41 -6.20 10.18 -13.61
C LEU A 41 -5.49 9.13 -12.76
N ALA A 42 -4.21 9.34 -12.43
CA ALA A 42 -3.45 8.44 -11.56
C ALA A 42 -4.12 8.30 -10.19
N LEU A 43 -4.61 9.38 -9.59
CA LEU A 43 -5.31 9.31 -8.30
C LEU A 43 -6.61 8.47 -8.33
N LYS A 44 -7.16 8.19 -9.51
CA LYS A 44 -8.32 7.30 -9.68
C LYS A 44 -7.94 5.85 -9.93
N ASP A 45 -6.67 5.56 -10.16
CA ASP A 45 -6.20 4.20 -10.38
C ASP A 45 -6.35 3.38 -9.08
N PRO A 46 -6.95 2.18 -9.13
CA PRO A 46 -7.07 1.30 -7.98
C PRO A 46 -5.76 1.04 -7.25
N VAL A 47 -4.61 1.04 -7.94
CA VAL A 47 -3.30 0.84 -7.30
C VAL A 47 -2.98 1.91 -6.25
N HIS A 48 -3.57 3.10 -6.38
CA HIS A 48 -3.37 4.22 -5.47
C HIS A 48 -4.49 4.35 -4.43
N THR A 49 -5.59 3.59 -4.57
CA THR A 49 -6.79 3.75 -3.71
C THR A 49 -7.21 2.48 -2.99
N LEU A 50 -6.72 1.31 -3.41
CA LEU A 50 -7.04 0.02 -2.79
C LEU A 50 -5.80 -0.57 -2.11
N SER A 51 -5.99 -1.01 -0.86
CA SER A 51 -5.00 -1.84 -0.19
C SER A 51 -4.89 -3.19 -0.88
N LEU A 52 -3.67 -3.61 -1.21
CA LEU A 52 -3.41 -4.93 -1.77
C LEU A 52 -3.91 -6.04 -0.84
N GLN A 53 -3.75 -5.87 0.47
CA GLN A 53 -4.18 -6.82 1.49
C GLN A 53 -5.71 -6.99 1.47
N GLN A 54 -6.45 -5.87 1.45
CA GLN A 54 -7.91 -5.89 1.34
C GLN A 54 -8.37 -6.52 0.03
N PHE A 55 -7.73 -6.16 -1.08
CA PHE A 55 -8.06 -6.70 -2.39
C PHE A 55 -7.88 -8.23 -2.43
N ILE A 56 -6.77 -8.75 -1.90
CA ILE A 56 -6.51 -10.19 -1.86
C ILE A 56 -7.54 -10.89 -0.96
N TYR A 57 -7.84 -10.36 0.22
CA TYR A 57 -8.86 -10.89 1.11
C TYR A 57 -10.22 -11.02 0.40
N GLU A 58 -10.68 -9.93 -0.25
CA GLU A 58 -11.95 -9.92 -0.98
C GLU A 58 -11.98 -10.94 -2.11
N LYS A 59 -10.87 -11.12 -2.83
CA LYS A 59 -10.78 -12.11 -3.92
C LYS A 59 -10.84 -13.55 -3.39
N LEU A 60 -10.16 -13.84 -2.29
CA LEU A 60 -10.22 -15.16 -1.66
C LEU A 60 -11.62 -15.45 -1.13
N LYS A 61 -12.26 -14.47 -0.48
CA LYS A 61 -13.61 -14.61 0.04
C LYS A 61 -14.63 -14.84 -1.08
N ALA A 62 -14.55 -14.07 -2.17
CA ALA A 62 -15.40 -14.27 -3.34
C ALA A 62 -15.20 -15.67 -3.96
N GLN A 63 -13.95 -16.16 -3.98
CA GLN A 63 -13.65 -17.50 -4.47
C GLN A 63 -14.22 -18.60 -3.55
N GLN A 64 -14.13 -18.40 -2.24
CA GLN A 64 -14.73 -19.30 -1.24
C GLN A 64 -16.26 -19.33 -1.36
N GLU A 65 -16.91 -18.18 -1.56
CA GLU A 65 -18.36 -18.09 -1.79
C GLU A 65 -18.79 -18.79 -3.08
N LEU A 66 -17.99 -18.70 -4.14
CA LEU A 66 -18.27 -19.32 -5.44
C LEU A 66 -18.11 -20.85 -5.41
N LEU A 67 -17.03 -21.35 -4.79
CA LEU A 67 -16.72 -22.79 -4.74
C LEU A 67 -17.45 -23.52 -3.60
N GLY A 68 -17.93 -22.76 -2.62
CA GLY A 68 -18.34 -23.29 -1.33
C GLY A 68 -17.15 -23.71 -0.46
N GLU A 69 -17.40 -23.83 0.84
CA GLU A 69 -16.35 -24.06 1.85
C GLU A 69 -15.53 -25.33 1.57
N GLN A 70 -16.19 -26.43 1.23
CA GLN A 70 -15.51 -27.70 0.94
C GLN A 70 -14.69 -27.66 -0.35
N GLY A 71 -15.21 -27.03 -1.40
CA GLY A 71 -14.50 -26.88 -2.67
C GLY A 71 -13.28 -25.96 -2.54
N PHE A 72 -13.42 -24.90 -1.74
CA PHE A 72 -12.32 -24.00 -1.43
C PHE A 72 -11.25 -24.68 -0.56
N HIS A 73 -11.63 -25.45 0.46
CA HIS A 73 -10.67 -26.20 1.27
C HIS A 73 -9.87 -27.19 0.41
N ALA A 74 -10.54 -27.98 -0.42
CA ALA A 74 -9.89 -28.90 -1.33
C ALA A 74 -8.93 -28.19 -2.31
N LEU A 75 -9.31 -26.99 -2.79
CA LEU A 75 -8.41 -26.16 -3.61
C LEU A 75 -7.17 -25.72 -2.81
N MET A 76 -7.36 -25.23 -1.58
CA MET A 76 -6.25 -24.77 -0.73
C MET A 76 -5.27 -25.89 -0.39
N GLU A 77 -5.73 -27.14 -0.29
CA GLU A 77 -4.85 -28.32 -0.13
C GLU A 77 -3.96 -28.60 -1.34
N THR A 78 -4.34 -28.12 -2.54
CA THR A 78 -3.50 -28.26 -3.75
C THR A 78 -2.46 -27.16 -3.89
N VAL A 79 -2.61 -26.07 -3.11
CA VAL A 79 -1.65 -24.96 -3.10
C VAL A 79 -0.46 -25.34 -2.24
N ASP A 80 0.73 -24.92 -2.67
CA ASP A 80 1.95 -25.14 -1.89
C ASP A 80 1.81 -24.61 -0.47
N THR A 81 2.19 -25.43 0.51
CA THR A 81 2.04 -25.13 1.94
C THR A 81 2.78 -23.86 2.35
N GLU A 82 3.90 -23.52 1.71
CA GLU A 82 4.64 -22.29 1.99
C GLU A 82 3.85 -21.06 1.52
N ILE A 83 3.22 -21.16 0.34
CA ILE A 83 2.37 -20.09 -0.20
C ILE A 83 1.15 -19.88 0.71
N VAL A 84 0.53 -20.97 1.19
CA VAL A 84 -0.61 -20.87 2.12
C VAL A 84 -0.19 -20.20 3.43
N ALA A 85 0.97 -20.54 3.98
CA ALA A 85 1.49 -19.92 5.20
C ALA A 85 1.75 -18.41 5.01
N GLN A 86 2.42 -18.02 3.93
CA GLN A 86 2.67 -16.62 3.59
C GLN A 86 1.36 -15.85 3.39
N LEU A 87 0.37 -16.48 2.75
CA LEU A 87 -0.95 -15.87 2.55
C LEU A 87 -1.68 -15.65 3.87
N GLN A 88 -1.64 -16.61 4.78
CA GLN A 88 -2.24 -16.50 6.11
C GLN A 88 -1.55 -15.42 6.95
N GLU A 89 -0.21 -15.37 6.96
CA GLU A 89 0.57 -14.34 7.64
C GLU A 89 0.26 -12.95 7.07
N PHE A 90 0.24 -12.83 5.73
CA PHE A 90 -0.08 -11.58 5.06
C PHE A 90 -1.50 -11.09 5.38
N LEU A 91 -2.44 -11.98 5.69
CA LEU A 91 -3.82 -11.62 6.04
C LEU A 91 -4.06 -11.48 7.56
N GLN A 92 -3.07 -11.78 8.41
CA GLN A 92 -3.24 -11.85 9.87
C GLN A 92 -3.49 -10.50 10.56
N GLY A 93 -3.43 -9.39 9.80
CA GLY A 93 -3.69 -8.02 10.27
C GLY A 93 -5.09 -7.48 9.96
N PHE A 94 -6.02 -8.33 9.51
CA PHE A 94 -7.39 -7.98 9.15
C PHE A 94 -8.45 -8.73 9.98
#